data_AF-A0A970VTT9-F1
#
_entry.id   AF-A0A970VTT9-F1
#
_cell.length_a   1.000
_cell.length_b   1.000
_cell.length_c   1.000
_cell.angle_alpha   90.00
_cell.angle_beta   90.00
_cell.angle_gamma   90.00
#
_symmetry.space_group_name_H-M   'P 1'
#
loop_
_entity.id
_entity.type
_entity.pdbx_description
1 polymer ?
#
loop_
_entity_poly.entity_id
_entity_poly.type
_entity_poly.pdbx_seq_one_letter_code
_entity_poly.pdbx_strand_id
1 'polypeptide(L)' 'QIPNFGKPGRGPRLEIGMVLAIEPMVNLGGYQVETLKDNWTVVTKDRKASAHFEHTVAITENGPEILTRI' A
#
# COMPACT_ATOMS: atom_id res chain seq x y z
N GLN A 1 -1.96 9.22 1.29
CA GLN A 1 -1.78 7.76 1.27
C GLN A 1 -3.11 7.10 0.93
N ILE A 2 -3.09 6.01 0.17
CA ILE A 2 -4.26 5.15 -0.07
C ILE A 2 -4.20 3.99 0.92
N PRO A 3 -5.16 3.84 1.84
CA PRO A 3 -5.14 2.74 2.79
C PRO A 3 -5.34 1.38 2.10
N ASN A 4 -4.55 0.38 2.49
CA ASN A 4 -4.74 -1.02 2.08
C ASN A 4 -5.79 -1.77 2.91
N PHE A 5 -6.63 -1.04 3.63
CA PHE A 5 -7.73 -1.56 4.46
C PHE A 5 -8.89 -0.56 4.44
N GLY A 6 -10.11 -1.05 4.66
CA GLY A 6 -11.29 -0.19 4.72
C GLY A 6 -12.54 -0.89 4.17
N LYS A 7 -13.63 -0.14 4.14
CA LYS A 7 -14.89 -0.59 3.53
C LYS A 7 -14.92 -0.21 2.04
N PRO A 8 -15.44 -1.08 1.16
CA PRO A 8 -15.58 -0.76 -0.26
C PRO A 8 -16.51 0.45 -0.48
N GLY A 9 -16.34 1.14 -1.62
CA GLY A 9 -17.16 2.30 -2.00
C GLY A 9 -16.85 3.59 -1.23
N ARG A 10 -15.62 3.74 -0.72
CA ARG A 10 -15.13 4.94 -0.02
C ARG A 10 -13.94 5.54 -0.77
N GLY A 11 -13.71 6.83 -0.57
CA GLY A 11 -12.62 7.56 -1.21
C GLY A 11 -13.02 8.21 -2.54
N PRO A 12 -12.07 8.91 -3.20
CA PRO A 12 -12.30 9.50 -4.51
C PRO A 12 -12.55 8.44 -5.57
N ARG A 13 -13.30 8.81 -6.62
CA ARG A 13 -13.44 7.97 -7.82
C ARG A 13 -12.10 7.93 -8.57
N LEU A 14 -11.78 6.76 -9.12
CA LEU A 14 -10.64 6.61 -10.02
C LEU A 14 -11.00 7.19 -11.37
N GLU A 15 -10.13 8.05 -11.90
CA GLU A 15 -10.31 8.71 -13.19
C GLU A 15 -9.08 8.47 -14.08
N ILE A 16 -9.30 8.50 -15.40
CA ILE A 16 -8.24 8.34 -16.40
C ILE A 16 -7.15 9.41 -16.17
N GLY A 17 -5.89 9.00 -16.25
CA GLY A 17 -4.71 9.83 -16.03
C GLY A 17 -4.24 9.88 -14.57
N MET A 18 -5.00 9.31 -13.62
CA MET A 18 -4.51 9.12 -12.25
C MET A 18 -3.38 8.09 -12.21
N VAL A 19 -2.37 8.35 -11.37
CA VAL A 19 -1.27 7.42 -11.08
C VAL A 19 -1.20 7.20 -9.59
N LEU A 20 -1.23 5.93 -9.18
CA LEU A 20 -1.33 5.52 -7.79
C LEU A 20 -0.20 4.56 -7.43
N ALA A 21 0.37 4.73 -6.24
CA ALA A 21 1.13 3.69 -5.57
C ALA A 21 0.15 2.72 -4.88
N ILE A 22 0.21 1.45 -5.26
CA ILE A 22 -0.50 0.36 -4.58
C ILE A 22 0.55 -0.47 -3.85
N GLU A 23 0.60 -0.31 -2.53
CA GLU A 23 1.73 -0.71 -1.67
C GLU A 23 1.29 -1.52 -0.43
N PRO A 24 0.71 -2.74 -0.59
CA PRO A 24 0.30 -3.54 0.56
C PRO A 24 1.47 -3.96 1.45
N MET A 25 1.32 -3.71 2.74
CA MET A 25 2.15 -4.27 3.82
C MET A 25 1.32 -5.28 4.61
N VAL A 26 1.75 -6.55 4.65
CA VAL A 26 1.04 -7.64 5.29
C VAL A 26 1.87 -8.22 6.43
N ASN A 27 1.32 -8.20 7.63
CA ASN A 27 1.96 -8.75 8.83
C ASN A 27 1.54 -10.20 9.04
N LEU A 28 2.47 -11.06 9.47
CA LEU A 28 2.18 -12.45 9.82
C LEU A 28 1.29 -12.58 11.07
N GLY A 29 1.33 -11.60 11.97
CA GLY A 29 0.53 -11.58 13.19
C GLY A 29 -0.44 -10.40 13.25
N GLY A 30 -0.31 -9.56 14.28
CA GLY A 30 -1.18 -8.40 14.48
C GLY A 30 -0.94 -7.26 13.49
N TYR A 31 -1.95 -6.39 13.30
CA TYR A 31 -1.82 -5.21 12.44
C TYR A 31 -1.08 -4.05 13.12
N GLN A 32 -0.91 -4.10 14.45
CA GLN A 32 -0.27 -3.02 15.20
C GLN A 32 1.22 -2.92 14.88
N VAL A 33 1.72 -1.69 14.81
CA VAL A 33 3.11 -1.36 14.54
C VAL A 33 3.63 -0.33 15.54
N GLU A 34 4.94 -0.17 15.59
CA GLU A 34 5.62 0.93 16.30
C GLU A 34 6.82 1.45 15.50
N THR A 35 7.12 2.73 15.65
CA THR A 35 8.30 3.37 15.05
C THR A 35 9.46 3.29 16.04
N LEU A 36 10.62 2.83 15.57
CA LEU A 36 11.83 2.72 16.40
C LEU A 36 12.42 4.10 16.74
N LYS A 37 13.43 4.10 17.62
CA LYS A 37 14.11 5.31 18.11
C LYS A 37 14.83 6.12 17.02
N ASP A 38 15.07 5.52 15.86
CA ASP A 38 15.60 6.21 14.69
C ASP A 38 14.57 7.13 14.01
N ASN A 39 13.30 7.07 14.42
CA ASN A 39 12.16 7.79 13.85
C ASN A 39 11.83 7.42 12.39
N TRP A 40 12.32 6.28 11.90
CA TRP A 40 12.13 5.83 10.53
C TRP A 40 11.66 4.38 10.46
N THR A 41 12.35 3.47 11.14
CA THR A 41 12.08 2.05 11.02
C THR A 41 10.77 1.70 11.68
N VAL A 42 9.82 1.16 10.91
CA VAL A 42 8.54 0.65 11.41
C VAL A 42 8.63 -0.85 11.56
N VAL A 43 8.21 -1.35 12.72
CA VAL A 43 8.21 -2.78 13.05
C VAL A 43 6.84 -3.21 13.55
N THR A 44 6.49 -4.48 13.34
CA THR A 44 5.28 -5.08 13.93
C THR A 44 5.39 -5.09 15.45
N LYS A 45 4.29 -4.79 16.15
CA LYS A 45 4.30 -4.74 17.62
C LYS A 45 4.56 -6.11 18.25
N ASP A 46 4.18 -7.18 17.57
CA ASP A 46 4.43 -8.57 17.98
C ASP A 46 5.76 -9.15 17.46
N ARG A 47 6.54 -8.34 16.73
CA ARG A 47 7.87 -8.67 16.17
C ARG A 47 7.88 -9.84 15.20
N LYS A 48 6.73 -10.26 14.68
CA LYS A 48 6.65 -11.25 13.59
C LYS A 48 6.97 -10.61 12.24
N ALA A 49 7.32 -11.46 11.27
CA ALA A 49 7.64 -11.02 9.92
C ALA A 49 6.51 -10.20 9.26
N SER A 50 6.90 -9.28 8.40
CA SER A 50 6.03 -8.51 7.53
C SER A 50 6.59 -8.53 6.11
N ALA A 51 5.71 -8.48 5.13
CA ALA A 51 6.07 -8.40 3.71
C ALA A 51 5.47 -7.12 3.13
N HIS A 52 6.26 -6.44 2.30
CA HIS A 52 5.85 -5.26 1.55
C HIS A 52 6.10 -5.50 0.07
N PHE A 53 5.13 -5.11 -0.75
CA PHE A 53 5.28 -5.07 -2.20
C PHE A 53 4.58 -3.82 -2.74
N GLU A 54 5.10 -3.24 -3.81
CA GLU A 54 4.55 -2.02 -4.39
C GLU A 54 4.60 -2.06 -5.92
N HIS A 55 3.55 -1.52 -6.53
CA HIS A 55 3.60 -1.05 -7.91
C HIS A 55 3.05 0.36 -8.04
N THR A 56 3.68 1.14 -8.91
CA THR A 56 3.07 2.34 -9.50
C THR A 56 2.15 1.93 -10.65
N VAL A 57 0.87 2.31 -10.55
CA VAL A 57 -0.19 1.93 -11.49
C VAL A 57 -0.86 3.17 -12.06
N ALA A 58 -0.93 3.27 -13.39
CA ALA A 58 -1.68 4.29 -14.11
C ALA A 58 -3.09 3.81 -14.44
N ILE A 59 -4.10 4.67 -14.25
CA ILE A 59 -5.46 4.45 -14.73
C ILE A 59 -5.56 4.96 -16.16
N THR A 60 -5.77 4.07 -17.12
CA THR A 60 -5.88 4.41 -18.54
C THR A 60 -7.28 4.11 -19.07
N GLU A 61 -7.60 4.56 -20.29
CA GLU A 61 -8.84 4.20 -20.98
C GLU A 61 -8.99 2.69 -21.21
N ASN A 62 -7.86 1.97 -21.30
CA ASN A 62 -7.81 0.54 -21.58
C ASN A 62 -7.68 -0.33 -20.32
N GLY A 63 -7.79 0.27 -19.12
CA GLY A 63 -7.59 -0.40 -17.84
C GLY A 63 -6.31 0.05 -17.12
N PRO A 64 -5.95 -0.60 -16.00
CA PRO A 64 -4.76 -0.25 -15.24
C PRO A 64 -3.48 -0.71 -15.93
N GLU A 65 -2.46 0.15 -15.97
CA GLU A 65 -1.13 -0.16 -16.48
C GLU A 65 -0.11 -0.15 -15.34
N ILE A 66 0.71 -1.20 -15.25
CA ILE A 66 1.79 -1.31 -14.25
C ILE A 66 3.04 -0.65 -14.81
N LEU A 67 3.40 0.51 -14.27
CA LEU A 67 4.55 1.31 -14.76
C LEU A 67 5.91 0.81 -14.24
N THR A 68 5.89 -0.08 -13.25
CA THR A 68 7.08 -0.55 -12.51
C THR A 68 7.26 -2.06 -12.65
N ARG A 69 6.78 -2.63 -13.75
CA ARG A 69 7.00 -4.04 -14.08
C ARG A 69 8.45 -4.23 -14.53
N ILE A 70 9.09 -5.26 -14.01
CA ILE A 70 10.44 -5.70 -14.40
C ILE A 70 10.35 -6.65 -15.59
#